data_AF-A0A2S2NG79-F1
#
_entry.id   AF-A0A2S2NG79-F1
#
_cell.length_a   1.000
_cell.length_b   1.000
_cell.length_c   1.000
_cell.angle_alpha   90.00
_cell.angle_beta   90.00
_cell.angle_gamma   90.00
#
_symmetry.space_group_name_H-M   'P 1'
#
loop_
_entity.id
_entity.type
_entity.pdbx_description
1 polymer ?
#
loop_
_entity_poly.entity_id
_entity_poly.type
_entity_poly.pdbx_seq_one_letter_code
_entity_poly.pdbx_strand_id
1 'polypeptide(L)'
;SNVKAIKTLKEKTNREHLQNDVENKYFGFTINNEEIIPIFDPPHLLKTIRNNLLTKDVIFTKNGQTHRASWDHIKHLYELDLRNETCGLRTLPKLTEAHVIPEKIKKMRVSIAAQTMSQRVAATLRLMTDYAEDGKLSNAHGTA
;
A
#
# COMPACT_ATOMS: atom_id res chain seq x y z
N SER A 1 -5.80 -14.05 19.59
CA SER A 1 -5.15 -13.09 18.66
C SER A 1 -4.57 -11.94 19.46
N ASN A 2 -3.34 -11.53 19.15
CA ASN A 2 -2.65 -10.40 19.79
C ASN A 2 -3.48 -9.11 19.75
N VAL A 3 -4.29 -8.92 18.69
CA VAL A 3 -5.21 -7.78 18.55
C VAL A 3 -6.23 -7.72 19.69
N LYS A 4 -6.80 -8.86 20.08
CA LYS A 4 -7.78 -8.93 21.18
C LYS A 4 -7.12 -8.61 22.52
N ALA A 5 -5.92 -9.14 22.75
CA ALA A 5 -5.16 -8.87 23.97
C ALA A 5 -4.78 -7.38 24.07
N ILE A 6 -4.25 -6.79 23.00
CA ILE A 6 -3.92 -5.35 22.92
C ILE A 6 -5.17 -4.50 23.19
N LYS A 7 -6.33 -4.86 22.60
CA LYS A 7 -7.60 -4.16 22.84
C LYS A 7 -7.98 -4.20 24.31
N THR A 8 -7.94 -5.38 24.93
CA THR A 8 -8.24 -5.54 26.37
C THR A 8 -7.28 -4.73 27.26
N LEU A 9 -5.99 -4.67 26.92
CA LEU A 9 -5.00 -3.89 27.67
C LEU A 9 -5.27 -2.38 27.55
N LYS A 10 -5.59 -1.89 26.34
CA LYS A 10 -5.99 -0.50 26.13
C LYS A 10 -7.25 -0.13 26.92
N GLU A 11 -8.26 -1.00 26.90
CA GLU A 11 -9.49 -0.82 27.68
C GLU A 11 -9.22 -0.78 29.19
N LYS A 12 -8.31 -1.60 29.69
CA LYS A 12 -7.89 -1.61 31.10
C LYS A 12 -7.20 -0.29 31.47
N THR A 13 -6.21 0.15 30.71
CA THR A 13 -5.51 1.42 30.94
C THR A 13 -6.48 2.60 30.91
N ASN A 14 -7.43 2.65 29.96
CA ASN A 14 -8.46 3.69 29.91
C ASN A 14 -9.32 3.71 31.18
N ARG A 15 -9.71 2.54 31.70
CA ARG A 15 -10.54 2.42 32.90
C ARG A 15 -9.80 2.91 34.14
N GLU A 16 -8.53 2.56 34.28
CA GLU A 16 -7.69 3.02 35.40
C GLU A 16 -7.56 4.54 35.42
N HIS A 17 -7.38 5.18 34.26
CA HIS A 17 -7.31 6.64 34.17
C HIS A 17 -8.65 7.30 34.53
N LEU A 18 -9.76 6.76 34.00
CA LEU A 18 -11.10 7.26 34.29
C LEU A 18 -11.45 7.15 35.77
N GLN A 19 -11.05 6.07 36.45
CA GLN A 19 -11.28 5.89 37.89
C GLN A 19 -10.51 6.90 38.75
N ASN A 20 -9.38 7.40 38.24
CA ASN A 20 -8.56 8.38 38.93
C ASN A 20 -8.90 9.83 38.54
N ASP A 21 -9.94 10.05 37.73
CA ASP A 21 -10.31 11.35 37.16
C ASP A 21 -9.16 12.02 36.38
N VAL A 22 -8.33 11.19 35.73
CA VAL A 22 -7.21 11.64 34.90
C VAL A 22 -7.51 11.31 33.44
N GLU A 23 -7.23 12.24 32.53
CA GLU A 23 -7.29 12.00 31.09
C GLU A 23 -6.18 11.02 30.66
N ASN A 24 -6.52 9.97 29.90
CA ASN A 24 -5.51 9.09 29.32
C ASN A 24 -4.82 9.77 28.13
N LYS A 25 -3.51 10.03 28.26
CA LYS A 25 -2.67 10.64 27.21
C LYS A 25 -1.77 9.64 26.48
N TYR A 26 -1.84 8.36 26.81
CA TYR A 26 -1.01 7.31 26.21
C TYR A 26 -1.51 6.92 24.81
N PHE A 27 -0.57 6.70 23.89
CA PHE A 27 -0.82 6.11 22.57
C PHE A 27 -1.02 4.59 22.66
N GLY A 28 -0.37 3.99 23.66
CA GLY A 28 -0.32 2.57 23.92
C GLY A 28 -1.26 2.09 25.04
N PHE A 29 -0.74 1.21 25.87
CA PHE A 29 -1.33 0.78 27.15
C PHE A 29 -0.22 0.68 28.20
N THR A 30 -0.58 0.65 29.47
CA THR A 30 0.38 0.60 30.58
C THR A 30 0.57 -0.83 31.11
N ILE A 31 1.81 -1.20 31.40
CA ILE A 31 2.17 -2.38 32.19
C ILE A 31 3.19 -1.91 33.23
N ASN A 32 2.94 -2.15 34.51
CA ASN A 32 3.82 -1.73 35.61
C ASN A 32 4.20 -0.23 35.55
N ASN A 33 3.22 0.64 35.22
CA ASN A 33 3.39 2.08 35.04
C ASN A 33 4.30 2.50 33.87
N GLU A 34 4.72 1.57 33.01
CA GLU A 34 5.42 1.87 31.76
C GLU A 34 4.46 1.80 30.57
N GLU A 35 4.56 2.77 29.66
CA GLU A 35 3.79 2.76 28.41
C GLU A 35 4.40 1.78 27.41
N ILE A 36 3.57 0.89 26.90
CA ILE A 36 3.87 -0.02 25.82
C ILE A 36 3.10 0.41 24.57
N ILE A 37 3.82 0.76 23.51
CA ILE A 37 3.25 1.22 22.23
C ILE A 37 3.32 0.06 21.21
N PRO A 38 2.18 -0.53 20.81
CA PRO A 38 2.16 -1.55 19.77
C PRO A 38 2.39 -0.92 18.40
N ILE A 39 3.38 -1.42 17.67
CA ILE A 39 3.70 -0.98 16.31
C ILE A 39 3.34 -2.10 15.33
N PHE A 40 2.68 -1.74 14.23
CA PHE A 40 2.45 -2.67 13.12
C PHE A 40 3.73 -2.89 12.33
N ASP A 41 3.95 -4.10 11.83
CA ASP A 41 5.05 -4.43 10.93
C ASP A 41 4.82 -3.78 9.54
N PRO A 42 5.56 -2.71 9.17
CA PRO A 42 5.30 -1.99 7.92
C PRO A 42 5.56 -2.84 6.65
N PRO A 43 6.66 -3.62 6.56
CA PRO A 43 6.85 -4.60 5.49
C PRO A 43 5.67 -5.55 5.28
N HIS A 44 5.03 -6.02 6.35
CA HIS A 44 3.87 -6.91 6.26
C HIS A 44 2.60 -6.19 5.80
N LEU A 45 2.38 -4.94 6.24
CA LEU A 45 1.29 -4.11 5.75
C LEU A 45 1.43 -3.86 4.24
N LEU A 46 2.63 -3.51 3.77
CA LEU A 46 2.88 -3.28 2.35
C LEU A 46 2.61 -4.52 1.50
N LYS A 47 3.08 -5.70 1.94
CA LYS A 47 2.75 -6.97 1.28
C LYS A 47 1.25 -7.22 1.23
N THR A 48 0.54 -6.91 2.32
CA THR A 48 -0.90 -7.11 2.42
C THR A 48 -1.65 -6.21 1.43
N ILE A 49 -1.27 -4.93 1.34
CA ILE A 49 -1.86 -4.00 0.37
C ILE A 49 -1.64 -4.50 -1.05
N ARG A 50 -0.40 -4.88 -1.40
CA ARG A 50 -0.07 -5.44 -2.73
C ARG A 50 -0.90 -6.70 -3.02
N ASN A 51 -0.97 -7.64 -2.07
CA ASN A 51 -1.72 -8.89 -2.24
C ASN A 51 -3.22 -8.66 -2.42
N ASN A 52 -3.78 -7.68 -1.72
CA ASN A 52 -5.18 -7.29 -1.92
C ASN A 52 -5.36 -6.71 -3.31
N LEU A 53 -4.51 -5.76 -3.72
CA LEU A 53 -4.58 -5.11 -5.02
C LEU A 53 -4.44 -6.11 -6.19
N LEU A 54 -3.64 -7.17 -6.03
CA LEU A 54 -3.49 -8.25 -7.01
C LEU A 54 -4.81 -8.96 -7.37
N THR A 55 -5.78 -8.96 -6.45
CA THR A 55 -7.03 -9.73 -6.59
C THR A 55 -8.28 -8.87 -6.59
N LYS A 56 -8.16 -7.61 -6.15
CA LYS A 56 -9.26 -6.68 -5.92
C LYS A 56 -8.81 -5.28 -6.25
N ASP A 57 -9.72 -4.49 -6.78
CA ASP A 57 -9.49 -3.06 -6.92
C ASP A 57 -9.85 -2.32 -5.63
N VAL A 58 -9.22 -1.17 -5.43
CA VAL A 58 -9.52 -0.26 -4.32
C VAL A 58 -10.29 0.91 -4.88
N ILE A 59 -11.50 1.13 -4.38
CA ILE A 59 -12.31 2.32 -4.68
C ILE A 59 -12.19 3.25 -3.48
N PHE A 60 -11.83 4.51 -3.72
CA PHE A 60 -11.67 5.50 -2.66
C PHE A 60 -12.03 6.91 -3.15
N THR A 61 -12.38 7.79 -2.23
CA THR A 61 -12.70 9.19 -2.53
C THR A 61 -11.55 10.08 -2.09
N LYS A 62 -11.08 10.96 -2.98
CA LYS A 62 -10.07 11.97 -2.71
C LYS A 62 -10.51 13.29 -3.35
N ASN A 63 -10.45 14.39 -2.60
CA ASN A 63 -10.89 15.71 -3.08
C ASN A 63 -12.31 15.72 -3.69
N GLY A 64 -13.24 14.94 -3.12
CA GLY A 64 -14.61 14.82 -3.61
C GLY A 64 -14.79 13.98 -4.88
N GLN A 65 -13.73 13.38 -5.42
CA GLN A 65 -13.79 12.54 -6.61
C GLN A 65 -13.55 11.06 -6.25
N THR A 66 -14.28 10.16 -6.89
CA THR A 66 -14.10 8.72 -6.74
C THR A 66 -13.01 8.24 -7.69
N HIS A 67 -12.04 7.53 -7.12
CA HIS A 67 -10.91 6.95 -7.83
C HIS A 67 -10.89 5.43 -7.68
N ARG A 68 -10.26 4.77 -8.66
CA ARG A 68 -10.02 3.32 -8.65
C ARG A 68 -8.51 3.06 -8.74
N ALA A 69 -7.98 2.34 -7.76
CA ALA A 69 -6.67 1.71 -7.87
C ALA A 69 -6.84 0.27 -8.37
N SER A 70 -6.11 -0.11 -9.42
CA SER A 70 -6.21 -1.46 -10.01
C SER A 70 -4.84 -2.02 -10.37
N TRP A 71 -4.66 -3.33 -10.16
CA TRP A 71 -3.45 -4.02 -10.62
C TRP A 71 -3.33 -4.04 -12.15
N ASP A 72 -4.45 -3.94 -12.86
CA ASP A 72 -4.46 -3.88 -14.33
C ASP A 72 -3.73 -2.63 -14.84
N HIS A 73 -3.80 -1.51 -14.13
CA HIS A 73 -3.04 -0.32 -14.49
C HIS A 73 -1.52 -0.56 -14.39
N ILE A 74 -1.07 -1.30 -13.37
CA ILE A 74 0.35 -1.66 -13.20
C ILE A 74 0.80 -2.63 -14.29
N LYS A 75 -0.06 -3.60 -14.68
CA LYS A 75 0.20 -4.51 -15.80
C LYS A 75 0.37 -3.77 -17.12
N HIS A 76 -0.58 -2.90 -17.46
CA HIS A 76 -0.51 -2.11 -18.69
C HIS A 76 0.70 -1.16 -18.71
N LEU A 77 1.03 -0.54 -17.57
CA LEU A 77 2.24 0.29 -17.46
C LEU A 77 3.50 -0.52 -17.74
N TYR A 78 3.61 -1.72 -17.17
CA TYR A 78 4.74 -2.61 -17.42
C TYR A 78 4.83 -3.02 -18.88
N GLU A 79 3.72 -3.40 -19.51
CA GLU A 79 3.68 -3.75 -20.94
C GLU A 79 4.12 -2.60 -21.84
N LEU A 80 3.71 -1.38 -21.54
CA LEU A 80 4.12 -0.18 -22.28
C LEU A 80 5.61 0.12 -22.07
N ASP A 81 6.08 0.11 -20.82
CA ASP A 81 7.49 0.34 -20.50
C ASP A 81 8.40 -0.73 -21.12
N LEU A 82 7.92 -1.98 -21.21
CA LEU A 82 8.66 -3.08 -21.83
C LEU A 82 8.82 -2.88 -23.36
N ARG A 83 7.83 -2.32 -24.06
CA ARG A 83 7.96 -2.03 -25.50
C ARG A 83 9.11 -1.07 -25.80
N ASN A 84 9.41 -0.16 -24.87
CA ASN A 84 10.52 0.80 -24.98
C ASN A 84 11.90 0.14 -24.77
N GLU A 85 11.95 -1.13 -24.37
CA GLU A 85 13.21 -1.89 -24.24
C GLU A 85 13.94 -2.03 -25.57
N THR A 86 13.20 -2.17 -26.68
CA THR A 86 13.77 -2.24 -28.03
C THR A 86 14.61 -1.01 -28.38
N CYS A 87 14.25 0.15 -27.85
CA CYS A 87 14.98 1.41 -27.99
C CYS A 87 15.96 1.68 -26.83
N GLY A 88 16.05 0.78 -25.83
CA GLY A 88 16.87 0.98 -24.62
C GLY A 88 16.35 2.05 -23.66
N LEU A 89 15.08 2.47 -23.78
CA LEU A 89 14.50 3.63 -23.07
C LEU A 89 13.51 3.23 -21.97
N ARG A 90 13.77 2.13 -21.26
CA ARG A 90 12.93 1.71 -20.14
C ARG A 90 13.00 2.72 -18.99
N THR A 91 11.84 3.23 -18.59
CA THR A 91 11.69 4.13 -17.43
C THR A 91 11.65 3.36 -16.12
N LEU A 92 11.22 2.09 -16.12
CA LEU A 92 11.07 1.25 -14.94
C LEU A 92 11.91 -0.05 -15.00
N PRO A 93 13.23 -0.02 -15.25
CA PRO A 93 14.03 -1.22 -15.54
C PRO A 93 14.04 -2.28 -14.41
N LYS A 94 13.74 -1.89 -13.16
CA LYS A 94 13.62 -2.81 -12.02
C LYS A 94 12.30 -3.59 -12.01
N LEU A 95 11.27 -3.09 -12.71
CA LEU A 95 9.99 -3.76 -12.84
C LEU A 95 10.12 -4.85 -13.90
N THR A 96 9.90 -6.09 -13.47
CA THR A 96 10.00 -7.31 -14.29
C THR A 96 8.73 -8.12 -14.13
N GLU A 97 8.58 -9.19 -14.90
CA GLU A 97 7.42 -10.09 -14.76
C GLU A 97 7.22 -10.61 -13.32
N ALA A 98 8.30 -10.85 -12.58
CA ALA A 98 8.25 -11.27 -11.17
C ALA A 98 7.62 -10.23 -10.22
N HIS A 99 7.40 -9.01 -10.71
CA HIS A 99 6.74 -7.92 -9.99
C HIS A 99 5.29 -7.73 -10.35
N VAL A 100 4.86 -8.23 -11.51
CA VAL A 100 3.63 -7.80 -12.18
C VAL A 100 2.71 -8.98 -12.52
N ILE A 101 3.27 -10.09 -13.01
CA ILE A 101 2.52 -11.27 -13.43
C ILE A 101 2.19 -12.12 -12.19
N PRO A 102 0.90 -12.24 -11.78
CA PRO A 102 0.51 -12.88 -10.53
C PRO A 102 1.12 -14.26 -10.27
N GLU A 103 1.26 -15.07 -11.32
CA GLU A 103 1.81 -16.42 -11.28
C GLU A 103 3.32 -16.43 -11.03
N LYS A 104 4.02 -15.37 -11.42
CA LYS A 104 5.48 -15.21 -11.26
C LYS A 104 5.85 -14.44 -10.00
N ILE A 105 4.87 -13.84 -9.31
CA ILE A 105 5.10 -13.04 -8.12
C ILE A 105 5.38 -13.92 -6.90
N LYS A 106 6.56 -13.72 -6.29
CA LYS A 106 6.89 -14.27 -4.97
C LYS A 106 6.15 -13.47 -3.89
N LYS A 107 4.93 -13.88 -3.52
CA LYS A 107 4.02 -13.15 -2.61
C LYS A 107 4.63 -12.78 -1.24
N MET A 108 5.59 -13.56 -0.75
CA MET A 108 6.24 -13.30 0.54
C MET A 108 7.41 -12.31 0.48
N ARG A 109 7.93 -12.00 -0.71
CA ARG A 109 9.12 -11.16 -0.88
C ARG A 109 8.74 -9.68 -0.81
N VAL A 110 9.07 -9.03 0.31
CA VAL A 110 8.76 -7.59 0.56
C VAL A 110 9.37 -6.69 -0.51
N SER A 111 10.59 -6.98 -0.97
CA SER A 111 11.26 -6.15 -1.97
C SER A 111 10.47 -6.01 -3.27
N ILE A 112 9.74 -7.07 -3.67
CA ILE A 112 8.87 -7.06 -4.85
C ILE A 112 7.72 -6.09 -4.63
N ALA A 113 7.05 -6.15 -3.47
CA ALA A 113 5.97 -5.22 -3.14
C ALA A 113 6.46 -3.76 -3.09
N ALA A 114 7.61 -3.52 -2.47
CA ALA A 114 8.20 -2.19 -2.37
C ALA A 114 8.63 -1.61 -3.73
N GLN A 115 9.18 -2.43 -4.62
CA GLN A 115 9.58 -1.98 -5.95
C GLN A 115 8.36 -1.70 -6.84
N THR A 116 7.32 -2.55 -6.78
CA THR A 116 6.08 -2.32 -7.53
C THR A 116 5.32 -1.10 -7.01
N MET A 117 5.27 -0.86 -5.70
CA MET A 117 4.59 0.28 -5.08
C MET A 117 5.54 1.45 -4.80
N SER A 118 6.48 1.72 -5.70
CA SER A 118 7.47 2.77 -5.54
C SER A 118 7.03 4.10 -6.14
N GLN A 119 7.61 5.20 -5.64
CA GLN A 119 7.36 6.55 -6.18
C GLN A 119 7.63 6.64 -7.68
N ARG A 120 8.64 5.93 -8.20
CA ARG A 120 8.97 5.96 -9.62
C ARG A 120 7.89 5.30 -10.47
N VAL A 121 7.32 4.18 -10.02
CA VAL A 121 6.18 3.53 -10.70
C VAL A 121 4.97 4.47 -10.71
N ALA A 122 4.65 5.08 -9.58
CA ALA A 122 3.56 6.06 -9.46
C ALA A 122 3.76 7.27 -10.38
N ALA A 123 4.97 7.85 -10.40
CA ALA A 123 5.27 9.01 -11.24
C ALA A 123 5.18 8.68 -12.74
N THR A 124 5.72 7.54 -13.18
CA THR A 124 5.56 7.11 -14.57
C THR A 124 4.10 6.82 -14.90
N LEU A 125 3.35 6.19 -13.99
CA LEU A 125 1.92 5.95 -14.21
C LEU A 125 1.15 7.25 -14.39
N ARG A 126 1.39 8.24 -13.52
CA ARG A 126 0.79 9.56 -13.63
C ARG A 126 1.13 10.24 -14.96
N LEU A 127 2.40 10.22 -15.34
CA LEU A 127 2.84 10.78 -16.63
C LEU A 127 2.10 10.11 -17.79
N MET A 128 2.00 8.78 -17.79
CA MET A 128 1.28 8.07 -18.85
C MET A 128 -0.21 8.41 -18.84
N THR A 129 -0.82 8.56 -17.67
CA THR A 129 -2.24 8.94 -17.57
C THR A 129 -2.49 10.35 -18.08
N ASP A 130 -1.63 11.32 -17.75
CA ASP A 130 -1.82 12.72 -18.11
C ASP A 130 -1.63 12.96 -19.63
N TYR A 131 -0.88 12.09 -20.32
CA TYR A 131 -0.56 12.22 -21.75
C TYR A 131 -1.16 11.12 -22.65
N ALA A 132 -1.86 10.13 -22.09
CA ALA A 132 -2.51 9.10 -22.90
C ALA A 132 -3.85 9.61 -23.45
N GLU A 133 -3.90 9.91 -24.74
CA GLU A 133 -5.14 10.13 -25.49
C GLU A 133 -5.91 8.79 -25.57
N ASP A 134 -6.92 8.61 -24.71
CA ASP A 134 -7.86 7.46 -24.68
C ASP A 134 -7.24 6.05 -24.59
N GLY A 135 -6.18 5.90 -23.79
CA GLY A 135 -5.57 4.60 -23.49
C GLY A 135 -6.20 3.87 -22.29
N LYS A 136 -5.89 2.57 -22.14
CA LYS A 136 -6.24 1.75 -20.96
C LYS A 136 -5.71 2.30 -19.61
N LEU A 137 -4.90 3.37 -19.64
CA LEU A 137 -4.33 4.07 -18.50
C LEU A 137 -4.96 5.43 -18.22
N SER A 138 -5.93 5.90 -19.01
CA SER A 138 -6.57 7.22 -18.85
C SER A 138 -7.29 7.39 -17.51
N ASN A 139 -7.72 6.28 -16.89
CA ASN A 139 -8.36 6.26 -15.57
C ASN A 139 -7.43 5.82 -14.43
N ALA A 140 -6.11 5.79 -14.66
CA ALA A 140 -5.14 5.30 -13.67
C ALA A 140 -4.69 6.35 -12.65
N HIS A 141 -5.26 7.57 -12.65
CA HIS A 141 -4.99 8.60 -11.63
C HIS A 141 -5.21 8.11 -10.19
N GLY A 142 -6.12 7.15 -9.98
CA GLY A 142 -6.34 6.55 -8.67
C GLY A 142 -5.25 5.57 -8.23
N THR A 143 -4.47 5.03 -9.17
CA THR A 143 -3.37 4.09 -8.88
C THR A 143 -2.04 4.80 -8.72
N ALA A 144 -1.87 5.96 -9.36
CA ALA A 144 -0.69 6.81 -9.26
C ALA A 144 -0.69 7.63 -7.96
#